data_AF-A0A5D2XUD5-F1
#
_entry.id   AF-A0A5D2XUD5-F1
#
_cell.length_a   1.000
_cell.length_b   1.000
_cell.length_c   1.000
_cell.angle_alpha   90.00
_cell.angle_beta   90.00
_cell.angle_gamma   90.00
#
_symmetry.space_group_name_H-M   'P 1'
#
loop_
_entity.id
_entity.type
_entity.pdbx_description
1 polymer ?
#
loop_
_entity_poly.entity_id
_entity_poly.type
_entity_poly.pdbx_seq_one_letter_code
_entity_poly.pdbx_strand_id
1 'polypeptide(L)'
;MNRNIPWPKVPEEMSYEAYDLIDKLLTENPVQRLGATGASEVKQHVFFKDINWSTLARQKAMFIPSTEAHDTSYFMSRYIWNAEDEQVHGSSDCDDLTDTCSSGSLSNVQDEDGDECGSLTDFSAPALAVKYSFSNFSYKNLSQLASINYDLVVKNAKESAEAPKPSGP
;
A
#
# COMPACT_ATOMS: atom_id res chain seq x y z
N MET A 1 19.44 12.96 -17.02
CA MET A 1 18.51 11.96 -17.60
C MET A 1 17.94 12.64 -18.83
N ASN A 2 18.45 12.30 -20.02
CA ASN A 2 18.46 13.13 -21.24
C ASN A 2 17.08 13.43 -21.90
N ARG A 3 16.03 13.81 -21.16
CA ARG A 3 14.66 14.15 -21.65
C ARG A 3 14.06 13.20 -22.73
N ASN A 4 14.60 11.98 -22.90
CA ASN A 4 14.24 11.01 -23.94
C ASN A 4 12.94 10.26 -23.66
N ILE A 5 12.11 10.77 -22.77
CA ILE A 5 10.78 10.21 -22.52
C ILE A 5 9.87 10.81 -23.59
N PRO A 6 9.18 9.98 -24.41
CA PRO A 6 8.20 10.47 -25.35
C PRO A 6 7.01 11.04 -24.57
N TRP A 7 7.07 12.34 -24.28
CA TRP A 7 5.99 13.04 -23.63
C TRP A 7 4.84 13.22 -24.63
N PRO A 8 3.58 13.15 -24.16
CA PRO A 8 2.44 13.60 -24.94
C PRO A 8 2.68 15.02 -25.46
N LYS A 9 2.07 15.36 -26.60
CA LYS A 9 2.10 16.75 -27.08
C LYS A 9 1.57 17.67 -25.99
N VAL A 10 2.26 18.77 -25.76
CA VAL A 10 1.81 19.81 -24.83
C VAL A 10 0.44 20.30 -25.32
N PRO A 11 -0.61 20.28 -24.46
CA PRO A 11 -1.92 20.81 -24.82
C PRO A 11 -1.83 22.27 -25.25
N GLU A 12 -2.55 22.65 -26.31
CA GLU A 12 -2.59 24.05 -26.78
C GLU A 12 -3.16 25.02 -25.74
N GLU A 13 -3.94 24.51 -24.78
CA GLU A 13 -4.55 25.27 -23.68
C GLU A 13 -3.56 25.59 -22.55
N MET A 14 -2.35 25.01 -22.55
CA MET A 14 -1.37 25.25 -21.50
C MET A 14 -0.79 26.66 -21.61
N SER A 15 -0.87 27.44 -20.52
CA SER A 15 -0.26 28.78 -20.50
C SER A 15 1.26 28.71 -20.56
N TYR A 16 1.89 29.76 -21.08
CA TYR A 16 3.35 29.87 -21.14
C TYR A 16 4.00 29.75 -19.76
N GLU A 17 3.39 30.34 -18.73
CA GLU A 17 3.87 30.31 -17.35
C GLU A 17 3.86 28.89 -16.78
N ALA A 18 2.87 28.07 -17.16
CA ALA A 18 2.79 26.67 -16.76
C ALA A 18 3.91 25.85 -17.42
N TYR A 19 4.12 26.05 -18.72
CA TYR A 19 5.21 25.42 -19.46
C TYR A 19 6.58 25.79 -18.86
N ASP A 20 6.84 27.08 -18.64
CA ASP A 20 8.10 27.57 -18.06
C ASP A 20 8.34 27.01 -16.65
N LEU A 21 7.30 26.91 -15.82
CA LEU A 21 7.40 26.28 -14.50
C LEU A 21 7.81 24.80 -14.62
N ILE A 22 7.15 24.04 -15.49
CA ILE A 22 7.42 22.61 -15.68
C ILE A 22 8.85 22.41 -16.21
N ASP A 23 9.27 23.19 -17.20
CA ASP A 23 10.60 23.09 -17.79
C ASP A 23 11.72 23.31 -16.75
N LYS A 24 11.56 24.34 -15.90
CA LYS A 24 12.51 24.67 -14.84
C LYS A 24 12.52 23.66 -13.69
N LEU A 25 11.36 23.11 -13.32
CA LEU A 25 11.27 22.01 -12.34
C LEU A 25 11.87 20.70 -12.87
N LEU A 26 11.77 20.46 -14.18
CA LEU A 26 12.32 19.29 -14.86
C LEU A 26 13.71 19.56 -15.46
N THR A 27 14.43 20.56 -14.96
CA THR A 27 15.83 20.77 -15.30
C THR A 27 16.66 19.57 -14.83
N GLU A 28 17.45 19.01 -15.75
CA GLU A 28 18.20 17.78 -15.52
C GLU A 28 19.26 17.94 -14.43
N ASN A 29 19.97 19.07 -14.47
CA ASN A 29 20.98 19.38 -13.47
C ASN A 29 20.28 19.78 -12.16
N PRO A 30 20.42 19.00 -11.08
CA PRO A 30 19.72 19.27 -9.82
C PRO A 30 20.13 20.59 -9.17
N VAL A 31 21.34 21.10 -9.45
CA VAL A 31 21.82 22.38 -8.90
C VAL A 31 21.21 23.58 -9.62
N GLN A 32 20.81 23.41 -10.89
CA GLN A 32 20.16 24.46 -11.69
C GLN A 32 18.64 24.36 -11.66
N ARG A 33 18.09 23.29 -11.08
CA ARG A 33 16.65 23.06 -10.99
C ARG A 33 16.00 24.11 -10.10
N LEU A 34 14.85 24.62 -10.53
CA LEU A 34 14.06 25.53 -9.72
C LEU A 34 13.74 24.87 -8.37
N GLY A 35 14.06 25.58 -7.28
CA GLY A 35 13.93 25.08 -5.92
C GLY A 35 15.23 24.50 -5.35
N ALA A 36 16.34 24.46 -6.10
CA ALA A 36 17.63 23.97 -5.62
C ALA A 36 18.15 24.74 -4.40
N THR A 37 17.91 26.06 -4.34
CA THR A 37 18.25 26.90 -3.17
C THR A 37 17.10 27.01 -2.16
N GLY A 38 16.00 26.28 -2.38
CA GLY A 38 14.85 26.21 -1.49
C GLY A 38 13.53 26.65 -2.11
N ALA A 39 12.44 26.42 -1.37
CA ALA A 39 11.07 26.60 -1.87
C ALA A 39 10.70 28.04 -2.25
N SER A 40 11.44 29.05 -1.77
CA SER A 40 11.19 30.46 -2.09
C SER A 40 11.27 30.76 -3.59
N GLU A 41 12.17 30.07 -4.32
CA GLU A 41 12.30 30.22 -5.77
C GLU A 41 11.03 29.78 -6.49
N VAL A 42 10.47 28.64 -6.09
CA VAL A 42 9.22 28.10 -6.65
C VAL A 42 8.06 29.04 -6.32
N LYS A 43 7.98 29.52 -5.07
CA LYS A 43 6.90 30.42 -4.62
C LYS A 43 6.85 31.76 -5.35
N GLN A 44 8.01 32.23 -5.83
CA GLN A 44 8.14 33.51 -6.57
C GLN A 44 7.91 33.36 -8.07
N HIS A 45 7.71 32.14 -8.58
CA HIS A 45 7.44 31.92 -9.99
C HIS A 45 6.15 32.61 -10.44
N VAL A 46 6.15 33.20 -11.65
CA VAL A 46 5.02 33.97 -12.20
C VAL A 46 3.72 33.16 -12.28
N PHE A 47 3.83 31.84 -12.45
CA PHE A 47 2.69 30.91 -12.39
C PHE A 47 1.90 31.01 -11.06
N PHE A 48 2.57 31.32 -9.94
CA PHE A 48 1.97 31.43 -8.62
C PHE A 48 1.77 32.88 -8.16
N LYS A 49 1.80 33.88 -9.06
CA LYS A 49 1.70 35.30 -8.71
C LYS A 49 0.46 35.66 -7.89
N ASP A 50 -0.63 34.94 -8.07
CA ASP A 50 -1.92 35.18 -7.42
C ASP A 50 -2.10 34.37 -6.12
N ILE A 51 -1.09 33.58 -5.72
CA ILE A 51 -1.12 32.77 -4.50
C ILE A 51 -0.59 33.55 -3.30
N ASN A 52 -1.44 33.74 -2.29
CA ASN A 52 -1.01 34.21 -1.00
C ASN A 52 -0.58 33.04 -0.10
N TRP A 53 0.72 32.76 -0.08
CA TRP A 53 1.31 31.66 0.68
C TRP A 53 1.09 31.73 2.20
N SER A 54 0.82 32.91 2.76
CA SER A 54 0.57 33.08 4.21
C SER A 54 -0.84 32.68 4.64
N THR A 55 -1.78 32.67 3.69
CA THR A 55 -3.19 32.35 3.92
C THR A 55 -3.62 31.04 3.25
N LEU A 56 -2.82 30.48 2.33
CA LEU A 56 -3.13 29.27 1.56
C LEU A 56 -3.67 28.11 2.42
N ALA A 57 -3.05 27.83 3.57
CA ALA A 57 -3.49 26.74 4.46
C ALA A 57 -4.88 26.96 5.07
N ARG A 58 -5.40 28.19 5.06
CA ARG A 58 -6.74 28.54 5.54
C ARG A 58 -7.74 28.75 4.40
N GLN A 59 -7.31 28.70 3.14
CA GLN A 59 -8.20 28.85 2.00
C GLN A 59 -9.09 27.62 1.86
N LYS A 60 -10.33 27.85 1.41
CA LYS A 60 -11.26 26.76 1.09
C LYS A 60 -10.68 25.96 -0.07
N ALA A 61 -10.61 24.63 0.08
CA ALA A 61 -10.22 23.73 -0.99
C ALA A 61 -11.21 23.84 -2.17
N MET A 62 -10.70 23.77 -3.40
CA MET A 62 -11.55 23.79 -4.60
C MET A 62 -12.44 22.55 -4.70
N PHE A 63 -11.99 21.44 -4.09
CA PHE A 63 -12.70 20.18 -4.07
C PHE A 63 -12.75 19.64 -2.64
N ILE A 64 -13.94 19.25 -2.21
CA ILE A 64 -14.18 18.56 -0.96
C ILE A 64 -14.78 17.20 -1.34
N PRO A 65 -14.08 16.08 -1.09
CA PRO A 65 -14.62 14.75 -1.37
C PRO A 65 -15.94 14.52 -0.64
N SER A 66 -16.94 13.97 -1.34
CA SER A 66 -18.17 13.49 -0.72
C SER A 66 -17.95 12.04 -0.34
N THR A 67 -17.74 11.76 0.94
CA THR A 67 -17.38 10.42 1.41
C THR A 67 -18.20 10.02 2.63
N GLU A 68 -18.57 8.74 2.69
CA GLU A 68 -19.06 8.09 3.90
C GLU A 68 -17.89 7.44 4.67
N ALA A 69 -18.09 7.01 5.91
CA ALA A 69 -17.02 6.54 6.80
C ALA A 69 -16.19 5.35 6.24
N HIS A 70 -16.77 4.57 5.34
CA HIS A 70 -16.14 3.41 4.71
C HIS A 70 -16.10 3.51 3.19
N ASP A 71 -16.29 4.72 2.65
CA ASP A 71 -16.26 4.94 1.20
C ASP A 71 -14.83 4.81 0.66
N THR A 72 -14.63 3.85 -0.25
CA THR A 72 -13.37 3.65 -0.96
C THR A 72 -13.46 3.99 -2.45
N SER A 73 -14.48 4.72 -2.88
CA SER A 73 -14.74 5.06 -4.29
C SER A 73 -13.62 5.88 -4.95
N TYR A 74 -12.92 6.71 -4.19
CA TYR A 74 -11.74 7.47 -4.67
C TYR A 74 -10.46 6.62 -4.77
N PHE A 75 -10.50 5.34 -4.40
CA PHE A 75 -9.36 4.42 -4.48
C PHE A 75 -9.58 3.41 -5.61
N MET A 76 -8.57 3.24 -6.46
CA MET A 76 -8.60 2.20 -7.49
C MET A 76 -8.25 0.83 -6.89
N SER A 77 -8.96 -0.20 -7.34
CA SER A 77 -8.65 -1.59 -6.98
C SER A 77 -7.30 -2.02 -7.57
N ARG A 78 -6.47 -2.69 -6.78
CA ARG A 78 -5.14 -3.18 -7.21
C ARG A 78 -5.21 -4.19 -8.35
N TYR A 79 -6.35 -4.84 -8.56
CA TYR A 79 -6.52 -5.84 -9.60
C TYR A 79 -6.66 -5.23 -11.01
N ILE A 80 -7.09 -3.97 -11.12
CA ILE A 80 -7.23 -3.28 -12.43
C ILE A 80 -5.86 -3.02 -13.07
N TRP A 81 -4.82 -2.84 -12.26
CA TRP A 81 -3.45 -2.61 -12.75
C TRP A 81 -2.83 -3.85 -13.40
N ASN A 82 -3.27 -5.06 -13.04
CA ASN A 82 -2.66 -6.32 -13.49
C ASN A 82 -3.36 -6.95 -14.71
N ALA A 83 -4.27 -6.23 -15.36
CA ALA A 83 -5.07 -6.77 -16.47
C ALA A 83 -4.30 -6.93 -17.79
N GLU A 84 -3.00 -6.61 -17.82
CA GLU A 84 -2.20 -6.67 -19.04
C GLU A 84 -1.83 -8.10 -19.50
N ASP A 85 -2.06 -9.14 -18.67
CA ASP A 85 -1.71 -10.53 -19.03
C ASP A 85 -2.88 -11.42 -19.50
N GLU A 86 -4.14 -10.99 -19.46
CA GLU A 86 -5.27 -11.82 -19.89
C GLU A 86 -6.23 -11.04 -20.79
N GLN A 87 -6.13 -11.30 -22.09
CA GLN A 87 -6.90 -10.70 -23.16
C GLN A 87 -8.38 -11.14 -23.13
N VAL A 88 -9.27 -10.42 -22.42
CA VAL A 88 -10.73 -10.47 -22.67
C VAL A 88 -11.36 -9.08 -22.55
N HIS A 89 -12.09 -8.73 -23.61
CA HIS A 89 -13.06 -7.65 -23.76
C HIS A 89 -13.70 -7.15 -22.44
N GLY A 90 -13.44 -5.90 -22.08
CA GLY A 90 -14.13 -5.21 -21.00
C GLY A 90 -14.20 -3.72 -21.31
N SER A 91 -15.11 -3.37 -22.22
CA SER A 91 -15.52 -1.99 -22.50
C SER A 91 -15.70 -1.23 -21.19
N SER A 92 -15.11 -0.05 -21.13
CA SER A 92 -15.45 0.96 -20.13
C SER A 92 -16.89 1.39 -20.37
N ASP A 93 -17.83 0.76 -19.70
CA ASP A 93 -19.17 1.28 -19.53
C ASP A 93 -19.45 1.34 -18.02
N CYS A 94 -19.30 2.53 -17.46
CA CYS A 94 -20.11 2.92 -16.31
C CYS A 94 -21.56 2.80 -16.77
N ASP A 95 -22.35 1.94 -16.13
CA ASP A 95 -23.80 1.96 -15.94
C ASP A 95 -24.25 0.53 -15.59
N ASP A 96 -25.04 0.38 -14.51
CA ASP A 96 -25.69 -0.86 -14.03
C ASP A 96 -24.89 -1.77 -13.08
N LEU A 97 -24.85 -1.38 -11.79
CA LEU A 97 -24.60 -2.31 -10.69
C LEU A 97 -25.95 -2.85 -10.22
N THR A 98 -26.41 -3.95 -10.82
CA THR A 98 -27.38 -4.80 -10.15
C THR A 98 -26.69 -5.50 -8.98
N ASP A 99 -27.34 -5.43 -7.81
CA ASP A 99 -26.91 -6.04 -6.57
C ASP A 99 -26.52 -7.52 -6.78
N THR A 100 -25.23 -7.83 -6.70
CA THR A 100 -24.78 -9.21 -6.42
C THR A 100 -23.54 -9.15 -5.55
N CYS A 101 -23.78 -9.24 -4.25
CA CYS A 101 -22.79 -9.55 -3.24
C CYS A 101 -22.18 -10.93 -3.55
N SER A 102 -21.07 -10.97 -4.27
CA SER A 102 -20.24 -12.18 -4.37
C SER A 102 -19.16 -12.15 -3.31
N SER A 103 -19.56 -12.41 -2.07
CA SER A 103 -18.69 -13.07 -1.09
C SER A 103 -18.51 -14.52 -1.55
N GLY A 104 -17.63 -14.73 -2.53
CA GLY A 104 -17.28 -16.05 -3.04
C GLY A 104 -16.27 -16.74 -2.13
N SER A 105 -16.72 -17.15 -0.93
CA SER A 105 -16.05 -18.17 -0.15
C SER A 105 -16.06 -19.48 -0.94
N LEU A 106 -14.91 -19.90 -1.48
CA LEU A 106 -14.79 -21.23 -2.05
C LEU A 106 -14.52 -22.22 -0.91
N SER A 107 -15.59 -22.88 -0.50
CA SER A 107 -15.60 -24.07 0.33
C SER A 107 -14.96 -25.23 -0.44
N ASN A 108 -13.84 -25.75 0.05
CA ASN A 108 -13.42 -27.11 -0.24
C ASN A 108 -13.65 -27.94 1.02
N VAL A 109 -14.72 -28.72 1.00
CA VAL A 109 -15.02 -29.78 1.98
C VAL A 109 -14.08 -30.97 1.72
N GLN A 110 -13.12 -31.20 2.62
CA GLN A 110 -12.52 -32.51 2.87
C GLN A 110 -12.22 -32.66 4.37
N ASP A 111 -13.00 -33.56 4.96
CA ASP A 111 -12.88 -34.35 6.18
C ASP A 111 -11.68 -34.16 7.14
N GLU A 112 -12.04 -33.88 8.39
CA GLU A 112 -11.44 -34.25 9.69
C GLU A 112 -10.02 -34.88 9.68
N ASP A 113 -9.02 -34.15 10.17
CA ASP A 113 -7.97 -34.65 11.09
C ASP A 113 -7.16 -33.44 11.63
N GLY A 114 -6.67 -33.56 12.87
CA GLY A 114 -6.28 -32.46 13.77
C GLY A 114 -5.37 -31.35 13.23
N ASP A 115 -5.61 -30.13 13.71
CA ASP A 115 -4.76 -28.93 13.51
C ASP A 115 -3.37 -29.16 14.15
N GLU A 116 -2.47 -29.79 13.40
CA GLU A 116 -1.06 -29.86 13.71
C GLU A 116 -0.35 -28.68 13.05
N CYS A 117 0.09 -27.73 13.87
CA CYS A 117 0.90 -26.58 13.46
C CYS A 117 2.25 -27.06 12.88
N GLY A 118 2.26 -27.35 11.58
CA GLY A 118 3.43 -27.80 10.83
C GLY A 118 4.35 -26.66 10.42
N SER A 119 5.64 -26.82 10.69
CA SER A 119 6.75 -25.97 10.22
C SER A 119 6.79 -25.92 8.69
N LEU A 120 6.69 -24.72 8.10
CA LEU A 120 6.60 -24.49 6.64
C LEU A 120 7.88 -24.81 5.85
N THR A 121 8.88 -25.46 6.44
CA THR A 121 10.17 -25.69 5.77
C THR A 121 10.23 -27.01 4.99
N ASP A 122 9.23 -27.88 5.08
CA ASP A 122 9.25 -29.17 4.38
C ASP A 122 7.97 -29.39 3.57
N PHE A 123 7.86 -28.71 2.41
CA PHE A 123 7.06 -29.21 1.31
C PHE A 123 7.70 -28.78 -0.01
N SER A 124 8.27 -29.73 -0.73
CA SER A 124 8.59 -29.59 -2.16
C SER A 124 7.28 -29.53 -2.94
N ALA A 125 6.62 -28.38 -2.91
CA ALA A 125 5.47 -28.05 -3.76
C ALA A 125 5.96 -27.80 -5.21
N PRO A 126 5.13 -28.04 -6.24
CA PRO A 126 5.49 -27.75 -7.62
C PRO A 126 5.84 -26.28 -7.73
N ALA A 127 6.88 -25.94 -8.50
CA ALA A 127 7.35 -24.59 -8.68
C ALA A 127 6.27 -23.68 -9.31
N LEU A 128 5.39 -23.12 -8.48
CA LEU A 128 4.57 -21.99 -8.84
C LEU A 128 5.50 -20.77 -8.86
N ALA A 129 5.89 -20.37 -10.06
CA ALA A 129 6.88 -19.32 -10.35
C ALA A 129 6.39 -17.90 -10.01
N VAL A 130 5.64 -17.71 -8.92
CA VAL A 130 5.26 -16.38 -8.44
C VAL A 130 6.13 -16.05 -7.23
N LYS A 131 7.23 -15.34 -7.50
CA LYS A 131 8.11 -14.77 -6.47
C LYS A 131 7.39 -13.62 -5.79
N TYR A 132 6.52 -13.92 -4.83
CA TYR A 132 5.89 -12.90 -4.00
C TYR A 132 6.97 -12.09 -3.27
N SER A 133 7.04 -10.80 -3.58
CA SER A 133 7.94 -9.84 -2.94
C SER A 133 7.48 -9.45 -1.52
N PHE A 134 6.91 -10.39 -0.75
CA PHE A 134 6.68 -10.23 0.69
C PHE A 134 7.61 -11.12 1.53
N SER A 135 8.42 -11.97 0.87
CA SER A 135 9.40 -12.86 1.52
C SER A 135 10.68 -12.15 2.00
N ASN A 136 10.68 -10.82 2.13
CA ASN A 136 11.85 -10.06 2.58
C ASN A 136 11.85 -9.77 4.10
N PHE A 137 10.91 -10.34 4.84
CA PHE A 137 10.90 -10.27 6.29
C PHE A 137 11.68 -11.45 6.87
N SER A 138 12.86 -11.17 7.42
CA SER A 138 13.58 -12.08 8.30
C SER A 138 13.25 -11.75 9.75
N TYR A 139 12.59 -12.67 10.45
CA TYR A 139 12.34 -12.54 11.88
C TYR A 139 13.64 -12.75 12.64
N LYS A 140 14.28 -11.66 13.06
CA LYS A 140 15.59 -11.71 13.74
C LYS A 140 15.58 -12.47 15.08
N ASN A 141 14.41 -12.62 15.73
CA ASN A 141 14.28 -13.13 17.10
C ASN A 141 13.28 -14.28 17.26
N LEU A 142 12.86 -14.94 16.18
CA LEU A 142 11.79 -15.95 16.24
C LEU A 142 12.14 -17.11 17.19
N SER A 143 13.38 -17.59 17.14
CA SER A 143 13.89 -18.65 18.02
C SER A 143 13.90 -18.24 19.49
N GLN A 144 14.28 -16.98 19.78
CA GLN A 144 14.29 -16.46 21.15
C GLN A 144 12.88 -16.36 21.72
N LEU A 145 11.91 -15.83 20.95
CA LEU A 145 10.52 -15.77 21.39
C LEU A 145 9.94 -17.19 21.61
N ALA A 146 10.22 -18.13 20.71
CA ALA A 146 9.77 -19.50 20.86
C ALA A 146 10.29 -20.13 22.15
N SER A 147 11.59 -19.93 22.46
CA SER A 147 12.20 -20.43 23.69
C SER A 147 11.60 -19.79 24.95
N ILE A 148 11.39 -18.47 24.95
CA ILE A 148 10.80 -17.74 26.08
C ILE A 148 9.36 -18.21 26.32
N ASN A 149 8.57 -18.36 25.25
CA ASN A 149 7.18 -18.81 25.34
C ASN A 149 7.10 -20.25 25.87
N TYR A 150 7.97 -21.14 25.42
CA TYR A 150 8.05 -22.51 25.91
C TYR A 150 8.40 -22.57 27.41
N ASP A 151 9.43 -21.83 27.83
CA ASP A 151 9.83 -21.75 29.24
C ASP A 151 8.71 -21.23 30.14
N LEU A 152 7.94 -20.24 29.66
CA LEU A 152 6.82 -19.67 30.40
C LEU A 152 5.67 -20.67 30.56
N VAL A 153 5.34 -21.40 29.49
CA VAL A 153 4.31 -22.46 29.53
C VAL A 153 4.73 -23.60 30.47
N VAL A 154 6.00 -24.04 30.40
CA VAL A 154 6.51 -25.11 31.26
C VAL A 154 6.59 -24.68 32.73
N LYS A 155 7.00 -23.44 33.01
CA LYS A 155 7.03 -22.90 34.38
C LYS A 155 5.63 -22.80 34.97
N ASN A 156 4.67 -22.25 34.23
CA ASN A 156 3.28 -22.16 34.68
C ASN A 156 2.64 -23.53 34.93
N ALA A 157 2.98 -24.53 34.09
CA ALA A 157 2.50 -25.90 34.28
C ALA A 157 3.09 -26.57 35.53
N LYS A 158 4.37 -26.28 35.87
CA LYS A 158 5.02 -26.81 37.07
C LYS A 158 4.55 -26.13 38.35
N GLU A 159 4.36 -24.81 38.32
CA GLU A 159 3.86 -24.04 39.48
C GLU A 159 2.42 -24.43 39.85
N SER A 160 1.60 -24.79 38.87
CA SER A 160 0.25 -25.33 39.10
C SER A 160 0.24 -26.75 39.69
N ALA A 161 1.32 -27.52 39.54
CA ALA A 161 1.41 -28.91 40.01
C ALA A 161 1.95 -29.03 41.46
N GLU A 162 2.57 -27.98 42.01
CA GLU A 162 3.21 -27.99 43.34
C GLU A 162 2.41 -27.22 44.42
N ALA A 163 1.13 -26.91 44.16
CA ALA A 163 0.24 -26.33 45.17
C ALA A 163 0.10 -27.30 46.38
N PRO A 164 0.32 -26.85 47.62
CA PRO A 164 0.33 -27.72 48.79
C PRO A 164 -1.08 -28.23 49.09
N LYS A 165 -1.22 -29.56 49.23
CA LYS A 165 -2.49 -30.20 49.65
C LYS A 165 -2.93 -29.66 51.01
N PRO A 166 -4.21 -29.26 51.17
CA PRO A 166 -4.73 -28.87 52.48
C PRO A 166 -4.71 -30.08 53.42
N SER A 167 -4.12 -29.91 54.61
CA SER A 167 -4.22 -30.87 55.72
C SER A 167 -5.68 -30.98 56.14
N GLY A 168 -6.29 -32.14 55.84
CA GLY A 168 -7.65 -32.46 56.28
C GLY A 168 -7.73 -32.75 57.79
N PRO A 169 -8.95 -32.65 58.36
CA PRO A 169 -9.23 -32.56 59.80
C PRO A 169 -8.92 -33.84 60.59
#